data_AF-A0A376X4C7-F1
#
_entry.id   AF-A0A376X4C7-F1
#
_cell.length_a   1.000
_cell.length_b   1.000
_cell.length_c   1.000
_cell.angle_alpha   90.00
_cell.angle_beta   90.00
_cell.angle_gamma   90.00
#
_symmetry.space_group_name_H-M   'P 1'
#
loop_
_entity.id
_entity.type
_entity.pdbx_description
1 polymer ?
#
loop_
_entity_poly.entity_id
_entity_poly.type
_entity_poly.pdbx_seq_one_letter_code
_entity_poly.pdbx_strand_id
1 'polypeptide(L)'
;MADLDYGELRVYPGNYDEYMTAATQARERLLADNAKKKAQIAELQSFVSRFSANASKSRQATSRARQIDKIKLEEVKASSRQNPFIRFEQDKKLFRNALEVEGLTKGFDNGPLFKNLNLLLEVGEKLAVLGTNGVGKSTLLKTLVGDLQPDSGTVKWSENARIGYYAQDHEYEFENDLTVFEWMSQWKQEGDDEQAVRSILGRLLFSQDDIKKPAKVLSGGEKGRMLFGKLMMQKAEHSDHGRTDQPPGYGIH
;
A
#
# COMPACT_ATOMS: atom_id res chain seq x y z
N MET A 1 -17.03 8.51 13.65
CA MET A 1 -15.79 8.43 12.85
C MET A 1 -15.17 9.82 12.68
N ALA A 2 -13.86 9.97 12.82
CA ALA A 2 -13.16 11.23 12.50
C ALA A 2 -12.36 11.06 11.20
N ASP A 3 -12.55 11.98 10.26
CA ASP A 3 -11.96 11.99 8.92
C ASP A 3 -11.02 13.17 8.76
N LEU A 4 -9.77 12.91 8.37
CA LEU A 4 -8.80 13.94 8.04
C LEU A 4 -8.58 13.92 6.51
N ASP A 5 -9.23 14.83 5.80
CA ASP A 5 -9.11 14.97 4.36
C ASP A 5 -9.37 16.44 3.96
N TYR A 6 -8.93 16.84 2.77
CA TYR A 6 -9.03 18.22 2.26
C TYR A 6 -8.36 19.27 3.15
N GLY A 7 -7.41 18.86 4.00
CA GLY A 7 -6.76 19.71 5.00
C GLY A 7 -7.63 20.05 6.22
N GLU A 8 -8.76 19.36 6.43
CA GLU A 8 -9.70 19.62 7.52
C GLU A 8 -10.03 18.32 8.28
N LEU A 9 -10.30 18.43 9.59
CA LEU A 9 -10.84 17.34 10.38
C LEU A 9 -12.38 17.42 10.37
N ARG A 10 -13.05 16.37 9.91
CA ARG A 10 -14.52 16.25 9.89
C ARG A 10 -14.97 15.08 10.74
N VAL A 11 -15.97 15.30 11.58
CA VAL A 11 -16.53 14.25 12.43
C VAL A 11 -17.87 13.82 11.85
N TYR A 12 -17.99 12.52 11.59
CA TYR A 12 -19.22 11.89 11.13
C TYR A 12 -19.80 11.05 12.27
N PRO A 13 -21.09 11.20 12.60
CA PRO A 13 -21.77 10.25 13.47
C PRO A 13 -21.85 8.88 12.78
N GLY A 14 -21.80 7.81 13.56
CA GLY A 14 -21.92 6.44 13.03
C GLY A 14 -20.61 5.70 12.79
N ASN A 15 -20.73 4.56 12.12
CA ASN A 15 -19.62 3.64 11.83
C ASN A 15 -18.90 3.97 10.51
N TYR A 16 -17.90 3.16 10.14
CA TYR A 16 -17.10 3.38 8.93
C TYR A 16 -17.93 3.28 7.64
N ASP A 17 -18.82 2.31 7.54
CA ASP A 17 -19.62 2.08 6.33
C ASP A 17 -20.62 3.23 6.11
N GLU A 18 -21.26 3.71 7.18
CA GLU A 18 -22.14 4.88 7.16
C GLU A 18 -21.40 6.14 6.72
N TYR A 19 -20.18 6.35 7.24
CA TYR A 19 -19.29 7.42 6.80
C TYR A 19 -18.97 7.32 5.31
N MET A 20 -18.49 6.15 4.85
CA MET A 20 -18.09 5.95 3.44
C MET A 20 -19.27 6.16 2.49
N THR A 21 -20.46 5.70 2.87
CA THR A 21 -21.69 5.90 2.11
C THR A 21 -22.03 7.39 2.04
N ALA A 22 -22.03 8.09 3.17
CA ALA A 22 -22.36 9.52 3.23
C ALA A 22 -21.37 10.38 2.44
N ALA A 23 -20.06 10.12 2.57
CA ALA A 23 -19.01 10.82 1.86
C ALA A 23 -19.10 10.61 0.34
N THR A 24 -19.37 9.37 -0.10
CA THR A 24 -19.53 9.04 -1.51
C THR A 24 -20.76 9.74 -2.10
N GLN A 25 -21.90 9.67 -1.43
CA GLN A 25 -23.14 10.32 -1.87
C GLN A 25 -22.99 11.86 -1.93
N ALA A 26 -22.34 12.47 -0.95
CA ALA A 26 -22.09 13.91 -0.95
C ALA A 26 -21.24 14.34 -2.15
N ARG A 27 -20.18 13.56 -2.46
CA ARG A 27 -19.33 13.79 -3.62
C ARG A 27 -20.08 13.61 -4.94
N GLU A 28 -20.87 12.55 -5.07
CA GLU A 28 -21.68 12.30 -6.27
C GLU A 28 -22.71 13.40 -6.51
N ARG A 29 -23.39 13.88 -5.46
CA ARG A 29 -24.32 15.01 -5.56
C ARG A 29 -23.62 16.28 -6.03
N LEU A 30 -22.48 16.63 -5.43
CA LEU A 30 -21.68 17.78 -5.85
C LEU A 30 -21.28 17.69 -7.34
N LEU A 31 -20.81 16.51 -7.78
CA LEU A 31 -20.43 16.28 -9.17
C LEU A 31 -21.64 16.38 -10.11
N ALA A 32 -22.78 15.80 -9.74
CA ALA A 32 -24.01 15.85 -10.53
C ALA A 32 -24.55 17.28 -10.64
N ASP A 33 -24.55 18.04 -9.56
CA ASP A 33 -25.02 19.44 -9.56
C ASP A 33 -24.09 20.35 -10.36
N ASN A 34 -22.77 20.17 -10.24
CA ASN A 34 -21.82 20.86 -11.10
C ASN A 34 -21.95 20.47 -12.57
N ALA A 35 -22.22 19.20 -12.89
CA ALA A 35 -22.47 18.77 -14.26
C ALA A 35 -23.73 19.43 -14.86
N LYS A 36 -24.83 19.49 -14.10
CA LYS A 36 -26.06 20.21 -14.49
C LYS A 36 -25.81 21.69 -14.72
N LYS A 37 -25.13 22.36 -13.79
CA LYS A 37 -24.75 23.78 -13.92
C LYS A 37 -23.86 24.03 -15.15
N LYS A 38 -22.90 23.14 -15.43
CA LYS A 38 -22.05 23.22 -16.64
C LYS A 38 -22.87 23.06 -17.92
N ALA A 39 -23.81 22.12 -17.97
CA ALA A 39 -24.70 21.93 -19.12
C ALA A 39 -25.58 23.17 -19.35
N GLN A 40 -26.13 23.75 -18.28
CA GLN A 40 -26.92 24.98 -18.35
C GLN A 40 -26.08 26.17 -18.85
N ILE A 41 -24.85 26.33 -18.35
CA ILE A 41 -23.93 27.38 -18.84
C ILE A 41 -23.67 27.20 -20.33
N ALA A 42 -23.38 25.97 -20.79
CA ALA A 42 -23.10 25.69 -22.20
C ALA A 42 -24.31 26.01 -23.11
N GLU A 43 -25.52 25.68 -22.68
CA GLU A 43 -26.75 26.01 -23.41
C GLU A 43 -26.96 27.53 -23.52
N LEU A 44 -26.84 28.25 -22.39
CA LEU A 44 -26.97 29.70 -22.35
C LEU A 44 -25.89 30.37 -23.21
N GLN A 45 -24.64 29.90 -23.15
CA GLN A 45 -23.53 30.39 -23.97
C GLN A 45 -23.78 30.17 -25.46
N SER A 46 -24.28 28.99 -25.85
CA SER A 46 -24.64 28.68 -27.24
C SER A 46 -25.72 29.63 -27.77
N PHE A 47 -26.70 29.98 -26.95
CA PHE A 47 -27.71 30.94 -27.36
C PHE A 47 -27.14 32.36 -27.48
N VAL A 48 -26.33 32.79 -26.51
CA VAL A 48 -25.69 34.11 -26.54
C VAL A 48 -24.81 34.25 -27.78
N SER A 49 -23.98 33.25 -28.10
CA SER A 49 -23.10 33.29 -29.27
C SER A 49 -23.86 33.32 -30.60
N ARG A 50 -24.98 32.61 -30.71
CA ARG A 50 -25.80 32.56 -31.93
C ARG A 50 -26.63 33.82 -32.17
N PHE A 51 -27.05 34.52 -31.11
CA PHE A 51 -28.05 35.60 -31.23
C PHE A 51 -27.59 36.97 -30.72
N SER A 52 -26.31 37.12 -30.33
CA SER A 52 -25.75 38.40 -29.86
C SER A 52 -25.82 39.52 -30.89
N ALA A 53 -25.60 39.20 -32.18
CA ALA A 53 -25.63 40.15 -33.29
C ALA A 53 -27.04 40.36 -33.89
N ASN A 54 -28.07 39.63 -33.43
CA ASN A 54 -29.43 39.75 -33.96
C ASN A 54 -30.20 40.84 -33.19
N ALA A 55 -30.55 41.94 -33.87
CA ALA A 55 -31.23 43.09 -33.28
C ALA A 55 -32.52 42.74 -32.51
N SER A 56 -33.29 41.75 -32.97
CA SER A 56 -34.55 41.33 -32.32
C SER A 56 -34.34 40.50 -31.05
N LYS A 57 -33.18 39.84 -30.91
CA LYS A 57 -32.86 38.93 -29.79
C LYS A 57 -31.74 39.43 -28.87
N SER A 58 -31.16 40.59 -29.18
CA SER A 58 -30.06 41.19 -28.42
C SER A 58 -30.37 41.34 -26.92
N ARG A 59 -31.56 41.85 -26.55
CA ARG A 59 -31.99 41.96 -25.14
C ARG A 59 -32.05 40.60 -24.41
N GLN A 60 -32.47 39.55 -25.11
CA GLN A 60 -32.53 38.19 -24.53
C GLN A 60 -31.13 37.60 -24.37
N ALA A 61 -30.24 37.82 -25.34
CA ALA A 61 -28.84 37.42 -25.23
C ALA A 61 -28.14 38.12 -24.06
N THR A 62 -28.34 39.43 -23.87
CA THR A 62 -27.81 40.16 -22.70
C THR A 62 -28.35 39.63 -21.37
N SER A 63 -29.64 39.29 -21.30
CA SER A 63 -30.24 38.71 -20.10
C SER A 63 -29.63 37.35 -19.75
N ARG A 64 -29.46 36.46 -20.73
CA ARG A 64 -28.84 35.14 -20.54
C ARG A 64 -27.35 35.22 -20.22
N ALA A 65 -26.62 36.19 -20.77
CA ALA A 65 -25.25 36.48 -20.37
C ALA A 65 -25.19 36.82 -18.87
N ARG A 66 -26.07 37.70 -18.38
CA ARG A 66 -26.18 37.99 -16.94
C ARG A 66 -26.62 36.80 -16.09
N GLN A 67 -27.32 35.82 -16.66
CA GLN A 67 -27.67 34.58 -15.95
C GLN A 67 -26.44 33.67 -15.81
N ILE A 68 -25.58 33.57 -16.83
CA ILE A 68 -24.33 32.82 -16.75
C ILE A 68 -23.47 33.34 -15.60
N ASP A 69 -23.32 34.67 -15.47
CA ASP A 69 -22.51 35.29 -14.40
C ASP A 69 -23.01 34.96 -12.98
N LYS A 70 -24.28 34.59 -12.84
CA LYS A 70 -24.89 34.21 -11.55
C LYS A 70 -24.73 32.73 -11.22
N ILE A 71 -24.45 31.88 -12.21
CA ILE A 71 -24.27 30.44 -11.97
C ILE A 71 -22.87 30.22 -11.40
N LYS A 72 -22.82 29.80 -10.12
CA LYS A 72 -21.57 29.45 -9.44
C LYS A 72 -21.39 27.94 -9.43
N LEU A 73 -20.29 27.48 -10.02
CA LEU A 73 -19.81 26.10 -9.85
C LEU A 73 -19.13 26.00 -8.50
N GLU A 74 -19.46 24.96 -7.74
CA GLU A 74 -18.80 24.69 -6.48
C GLU A 74 -17.47 24.00 -6.77
N GLU A 75 -16.41 24.37 -6.05
CA GLU A 75 -15.09 23.80 -6.28
C GLU A 75 -15.04 22.36 -5.76
N VAL A 76 -14.69 21.42 -6.65
CA VAL A 76 -14.41 20.05 -6.24
C VAL A 76 -12.97 20.02 -5.75
N LYS A 77 -12.77 20.22 -4.44
CA LYS A 77 -11.45 20.03 -3.83
C LYS A 77 -10.96 18.61 -4.10
N ALA A 78 -9.71 18.47 -4.54
CA ALA A 78 -9.06 17.18 -4.62
C ALA A 78 -8.83 16.66 -3.19
N SER A 79 -9.00 15.35 -2.99
CA SER A 79 -8.67 14.71 -1.72
C SER A 79 -7.18 14.95 -1.43
N SER A 80 -6.86 15.29 -0.18
CA SER A 80 -5.47 15.37 0.28
C SER A 80 -4.90 13.98 0.57
N ARG A 81 -5.73 12.93 0.53
CA ARG A 81 -5.28 11.55 0.73
C ARG A 81 -4.37 11.13 -0.40
N GLN A 82 -3.16 10.76 -0.03
CA GLN A 82 -2.18 10.13 -0.89
C GLN A 82 -2.08 8.66 -0.48
N ASN A 83 -2.10 7.76 -1.45
CA ASN A 83 -1.86 6.34 -1.21
C ASN A 83 -0.47 5.98 -1.72
N PRO A 84 0.33 5.23 -0.96
CA PRO A 84 1.61 4.75 -1.46
C PRO A 84 1.39 3.81 -2.66
N PHE A 85 2.23 3.94 -3.67
CA PHE A 85 2.20 3.06 -4.84
C PHE A 85 3.09 1.84 -4.59
N ILE A 86 2.48 0.76 -4.10
CA ILE A 86 3.17 -0.50 -3.81
C ILE A 86 2.88 -1.49 -4.93
N ARG A 87 3.93 -1.94 -5.61
CA ARG A 87 3.86 -2.97 -6.63
C ARG A 87 5.08 -3.87 -6.51
N PHE A 88 4.84 -5.17 -6.42
CA PHE A 88 5.89 -6.18 -6.46
C PHE A 88 6.05 -6.67 -7.90
N GLU A 89 7.30 -6.69 -8.36
CA GLU A 89 7.65 -7.21 -9.68
C GLU A 89 8.04 -8.68 -9.56
N GLN A 90 7.57 -9.50 -10.50
CA GLN A 90 7.86 -10.93 -10.56
C GLN A 90 8.69 -11.22 -11.80
N ASP A 91 9.97 -11.53 -11.59
CA ASP A 91 10.91 -11.75 -12.71
C ASP A 91 10.73 -13.11 -13.37
N LYS A 92 10.31 -14.12 -12.60
CA LYS A 92 10.17 -15.51 -13.06
C LYS A 92 8.77 -16.05 -12.80
N LYS A 93 8.23 -16.77 -13.78
CA LYS A 93 6.97 -17.49 -13.61
C LYS A 93 7.15 -18.62 -12.59
N LEU A 94 6.25 -18.68 -11.62
CA LEU A 94 6.18 -19.79 -10.67
C LEU A 94 5.58 -21.03 -11.34
N PHE A 95 6.01 -22.21 -10.87
CA PHE A 95 5.35 -23.47 -11.19
C PHE A 95 4.02 -23.58 -10.44
N ARG A 96 3.15 -24.53 -10.82
CA ARG A 96 1.78 -24.63 -10.26
C ARG A 96 1.75 -24.59 -8.73
N ASN A 97 2.64 -25.35 -8.08
CA ASN A 97 2.72 -25.43 -6.63
C ASN A 97 3.68 -24.33 -6.13
N ALA A 98 3.17 -23.45 -5.26
CA ALA A 98 3.94 -22.37 -4.64
C ALA A 98 4.66 -22.84 -3.38
N LEU A 99 3.97 -23.63 -2.54
CA LEU A 99 4.47 -24.14 -1.26
C LEU A 99 3.94 -25.54 -1.02
N GLU A 100 4.82 -26.44 -0.62
CA GLU A 100 4.52 -27.79 -0.18
C GLU A 100 5.12 -28.00 1.21
N VAL A 101 4.30 -28.46 2.15
CA VAL A 101 4.66 -28.69 3.55
C VAL A 101 4.22 -30.10 3.89
N GLU A 102 5.16 -30.92 4.38
CA GLU A 102 4.90 -32.31 4.74
C GLU A 102 5.31 -32.59 6.18
N GLY A 103 4.39 -33.12 6.98
CA GLY A 103 4.65 -33.60 8.34
C GLY A 103 5.22 -32.56 9.30
N LEU A 104 5.00 -31.26 9.04
CA LEU A 104 5.69 -30.18 9.72
C LEU A 104 5.29 -30.10 11.20
N THR A 105 6.29 -30.14 12.07
CA THR A 105 6.12 -30.08 13.52
C THR A 105 7.07 -29.06 14.10
N LYS A 106 6.55 -28.19 14.98
CA LYS A 106 7.37 -27.27 15.78
C LYS A 106 6.78 -27.08 17.16
N GLY A 107 7.65 -27.09 18.16
CA GLY A 107 7.35 -26.75 19.54
C GLY A 107 8.48 -25.99 20.22
N PHE A 108 8.25 -25.75 21.50
CA PHE A 108 9.25 -25.29 22.45
C PHE A 108 9.17 -26.19 23.70
N ASP A 109 9.85 -25.82 24.79
CA ASP A 109 9.94 -26.63 26.01
C ASP A 109 8.58 -27.07 26.58
N ASN A 110 7.53 -26.27 26.38
CA ASN A 110 6.15 -26.56 26.81
C ASN A 110 5.38 -27.50 25.86
N GLY A 111 6.05 -28.08 24.87
CA GLY A 111 5.48 -28.99 23.89
C GLY A 111 5.23 -28.36 22.51
N PRO A 112 4.60 -29.13 21.61
CA PRO A 112 4.33 -28.68 20.24
C PRO A 112 3.36 -27.49 20.18
N LEU A 113 3.65 -26.53 19.31
CA LEU A 113 2.67 -25.54 18.87
C LEU A 113 1.82 -26.10 17.72
N PHE A 114 2.43 -26.88 16.83
CA PHE A 114 1.74 -27.65 15.80
C PHE A 114 2.48 -28.95 15.51
N LYS A 115 1.74 -29.98 15.11
CA LYS A 115 2.26 -31.33 14.81
C LYS A 115 1.68 -31.84 13.51
N ASN A 116 2.52 -32.50 12.71
CA ASN A 116 2.14 -33.20 11.49
C ASN A 116 1.27 -32.35 10.53
N LEU A 117 1.64 -31.07 10.37
CA LEU A 117 0.96 -30.16 9.46
C LEU A 117 1.33 -30.52 8.02
N ASN A 118 0.32 -30.75 7.19
CA ASN A 118 0.47 -30.95 5.75
C ASN A 118 -0.29 -29.84 5.03
N LEU A 119 0.36 -29.15 4.11
CA LEU A 119 -0.21 -28.03 3.36
C LEU A 119 0.36 -28.04 1.95
N LEU A 120 -0.52 -27.91 0.96
CA LEU A 120 -0.17 -27.63 -0.41
C LEU A 120 -0.85 -26.33 -0.82
N LEU A 121 -0.08 -25.37 -1.30
CA LEU A 121 -0.57 -24.07 -1.78
C LEU A 121 -0.19 -23.90 -3.24
N GLU A 122 -1.17 -23.66 -4.10
CA GLU A 122 -0.97 -23.35 -5.51
C GLU A 122 -0.74 -21.85 -5.75
N VAL A 123 -0.13 -21.51 -6.88
CA VAL A 123 0.12 -20.11 -7.25
C VAL A 123 -1.19 -19.36 -7.44
N GLY A 124 -1.30 -18.21 -6.76
CA GLY A 124 -2.49 -17.35 -6.79
C GLY A 124 -3.47 -17.63 -5.65
N GLU A 125 -3.27 -18.71 -4.90
CA GLU A 125 -4.03 -18.97 -3.69
C GLU A 125 -3.61 -18.05 -2.53
N LYS A 126 -4.55 -17.82 -1.62
CA LYS A 126 -4.35 -17.02 -0.42
C LYS A 126 -4.62 -17.89 0.80
N LEU A 127 -3.61 -18.04 1.65
CA LEU A 127 -3.73 -18.72 2.93
C LEU A 127 -3.95 -17.70 4.06
N ALA A 128 -5.05 -17.83 4.78
CA ALA A 128 -5.30 -17.06 6.00
C ALA A 128 -5.06 -17.97 7.23
N VAL A 129 -4.10 -17.59 8.08
CA VAL A 129 -3.82 -18.31 9.33
C VAL A 129 -4.56 -17.63 10.48
N LEU A 130 -5.59 -18.30 11.00
CA LEU A 130 -6.46 -17.77 12.06
C LEU A 130 -6.27 -18.56 13.35
N GLY A 131 -6.41 -17.88 14.48
CA GLY A 131 -6.33 -18.52 15.80
C GLY A 131 -6.07 -17.50 16.91
N THR A 132 -6.22 -17.93 18.16
CA THR A 132 -5.99 -17.09 19.34
C THR A 132 -4.53 -16.68 19.47
N ASN A 133 -4.25 -15.68 20.32
CA ASN A 133 -2.88 -15.29 20.62
C ASN A 133 -2.14 -16.43 21.33
N GLY A 134 -0.87 -16.64 20.98
CA GLY A 134 -0.05 -17.71 21.55
C GLY A 134 -0.19 -19.09 20.90
N VAL A 135 -1.12 -19.30 19.97
CA VAL A 135 -1.31 -20.62 19.30
C VAL A 135 -0.20 -20.99 18.30
N GLY A 136 0.80 -20.11 18.11
CA GLY A 136 1.95 -20.39 17.23
C GLY A 136 1.85 -19.88 15.80
N LYS A 137 0.94 -18.94 15.48
CA LYS A 137 0.83 -18.34 14.13
C LYS A 137 2.14 -17.75 13.63
N SER A 138 2.76 -16.89 14.44
CA SER A 138 4.04 -16.26 14.09
C SER A 138 5.16 -17.30 13.99
N THR A 139 5.12 -18.35 14.82
CA THR A 139 6.06 -19.47 14.74
C THR A 139 5.89 -20.24 13.43
N LEU A 140 4.65 -20.52 13.01
CA LEU A 140 4.36 -21.16 11.74
C LEU A 140 4.93 -20.34 10.58
N LEU A 141 4.65 -19.03 10.53
CA LEU A 141 5.17 -18.16 9.47
C LEU A 141 6.70 -18.13 9.45
N LYS A 142 7.35 -17.98 10.61
CA LYS A 142 8.82 -18.04 10.73
C LYS A 142 9.39 -19.39 10.31
N THR A 143 8.71 -20.50 10.59
CA THR A 143 9.14 -21.82 10.13
C THR A 143 8.96 -21.99 8.63
N LEU A 144 7.88 -21.45 8.05
CA LEU A 144 7.66 -21.48 6.61
C LEU A 144 8.70 -20.65 5.85
N VAL A 145 9.11 -19.50 6.38
CA VAL A 145 10.13 -18.63 5.75
C VAL A 145 11.57 -19.03 6.07
N GLY A 146 11.79 -20.06 6.91
CA GLY A 146 13.11 -20.60 7.23
C GLY A 146 13.82 -19.96 8.43
N ASP A 147 13.28 -18.88 9.00
CA ASP A 147 13.81 -18.21 10.20
C ASP A 147 13.84 -19.12 11.44
N LEU A 148 12.94 -20.11 11.51
CA LEU A 148 12.91 -21.11 12.58
C LEU A 148 12.94 -22.52 12.01
N GLN A 149 13.96 -23.29 12.36
CA GLN A 149 14.07 -24.69 11.96
C GLN A 149 12.92 -25.53 12.56
N PRO A 150 12.24 -26.37 11.77
CA PRO A 150 11.24 -27.30 12.27
C PRO A 150 11.88 -28.40 13.13
N ASP A 151 11.11 -29.00 14.03
CA ASP A 151 11.56 -30.16 14.80
C ASP A 151 11.46 -31.45 13.96
N SER A 152 10.50 -31.50 13.03
CA SER A 152 10.39 -32.54 11.99
C SER A 152 9.57 -32.05 10.79
N GLY A 153 9.65 -32.78 9.68
CA GLY A 153 8.93 -32.48 8.44
C GLY A 153 9.72 -31.59 7.49
N THR A 154 9.10 -31.20 6.38
CA THR A 154 9.75 -30.43 5.31
C THR A 154 8.89 -29.22 4.90
N VAL A 155 9.57 -28.17 4.46
CA VAL A 155 8.97 -27.00 3.82
C VAL A 155 9.69 -26.83 2.48
N LYS A 156 8.94 -26.88 1.38
CA LYS A 156 9.48 -26.75 0.04
C LYS A 156 8.72 -25.66 -0.70
N TRP A 157 9.41 -24.56 -0.97
CA TRP A 157 8.92 -23.53 -1.88
C TRP A 157 9.23 -23.88 -3.32
N SER A 158 8.46 -23.34 -4.26
CA SER A 158 8.74 -23.42 -5.69
C SER A 158 10.17 -22.93 -5.99
N GLU A 159 10.88 -23.53 -6.96
CA GLU A 159 12.28 -23.14 -7.28
C GLU A 159 12.42 -21.67 -7.71
N ASN A 160 11.36 -21.11 -8.32
CA ASN A 160 11.32 -19.70 -8.70
C ASN A 160 10.63 -18.82 -7.62
N ALA A 161 10.30 -19.38 -6.46
CA ALA A 161 9.66 -18.66 -5.37
C ALA A 161 10.61 -17.62 -4.77
N ARG A 162 10.02 -16.49 -4.45
CA ARG A 162 10.68 -15.33 -3.86
C ARG A 162 9.85 -14.91 -2.67
N ILE A 163 10.39 -15.15 -1.48
CA ILE A 163 9.62 -15.04 -0.24
C ILE A 163 9.84 -13.64 0.33
N GLY A 164 8.78 -12.84 0.34
CA GLY A 164 8.74 -11.60 1.10
C GLY A 164 8.12 -11.85 2.47
N TYR A 165 8.82 -11.46 3.54
CA TYR A 165 8.33 -11.60 4.91
C TYR A 165 8.16 -10.23 5.57
N TYR A 166 6.96 -9.99 6.10
CA TYR A 166 6.62 -8.78 6.86
C TYR A 166 6.32 -9.18 8.30
N ALA A 167 7.27 -8.92 9.20
CA ALA A 167 7.13 -9.27 10.59
C ALA A 167 6.15 -8.32 11.31
N GLN A 168 5.37 -8.87 12.25
CA GLN A 168 4.45 -8.08 13.07
C GLN A 168 5.21 -7.09 13.96
N ASP A 169 6.33 -7.54 14.54
CA ASP A 169 7.26 -6.69 15.27
C ASP A 169 8.50 -6.46 14.39
N HIS A 170 8.80 -5.20 14.16
CA HIS A 170 9.84 -4.74 13.24
C HIS A 170 10.54 -3.49 13.76
N GLU A 171 10.30 -3.11 15.01
CA GLU A 171 10.86 -1.87 15.58
C GLU A 171 12.40 -1.93 15.62
N TYR A 172 12.93 -3.11 15.94
CA TYR A 172 14.36 -3.41 15.98
C TYR A 172 15.08 -3.13 14.65
N GLU A 173 14.40 -3.22 13.49
CA GLU A 173 15.02 -2.90 12.20
C GLU A 173 15.37 -1.41 12.05
N PHE A 174 14.79 -0.56 12.89
CA PHE A 174 14.97 0.90 12.88
C PHE A 174 15.81 1.40 14.06
N GLU A 175 16.31 0.52 14.94
CA GLU A 175 17.19 0.86 16.06
C GLU A 175 18.63 1.13 15.60
N ASN A 176 18.79 2.07 14.68
CA ASN A 176 20.08 2.50 14.14
C ASN A 176 20.05 3.99 13.79
N ASP A 177 21.22 4.55 13.49
CA ASP A 177 21.40 5.96 13.17
C ASP A 177 21.33 6.26 11.65
N LEU A 178 20.98 5.27 10.83
CA LEU A 178 20.86 5.47 9.39
C LEU A 178 19.74 6.46 9.09
N THR A 179 19.97 7.31 8.09
CA THR A 179 18.90 8.08 7.49
C THR A 179 17.93 7.17 6.74
N VAL A 180 16.72 7.65 6.48
CA VAL A 180 15.72 6.94 5.65
C VAL A 180 16.30 6.52 4.30
N PHE A 181 17.11 7.38 3.67
CA PHE A 181 17.78 7.05 2.42
C PHE A 181 18.81 5.92 2.58
N GLU A 182 19.67 6.01 3.60
CA GLU A 182 20.72 5.02 3.84
C GLU A 182 20.14 3.66 4.22
N TRP A 183 19.13 3.64 5.08
CA TRP A 183 18.40 2.43 5.45
C TRP A 183 17.82 1.74 4.21
N MET A 184 17.15 2.49 3.33
CA MET A 184 16.59 1.92 2.11
C MET A 184 17.68 1.46 1.14
N SER A 185 18.81 2.18 1.09
CA SER A 185 19.95 1.86 0.23
C SER A 185 20.62 0.53 0.54
N GLN A 186 20.41 -0.04 1.75
CA GLN A 186 20.90 -1.38 2.09
C GLN A 186 20.27 -2.48 1.25
N TRP A 187 19.11 -2.22 0.64
CA TRP A 187 18.34 -3.20 -0.12
C TRP A 187 18.51 -3.08 -1.64
N LYS A 188 19.43 -2.20 -2.11
CA LYS A 188 19.79 -2.07 -3.52
C LYS A 188 20.28 -3.41 -4.09
N GLN A 189 19.88 -3.68 -5.32
CA GLN A 189 20.36 -4.81 -6.11
C GLN A 189 21.45 -4.37 -7.09
N GLU A 190 22.13 -5.32 -7.72
CA GLU A 190 23.07 -5.03 -8.79
C GLU A 190 22.37 -4.24 -9.91
N GLY A 191 22.95 -3.08 -10.27
CA GLY A 191 22.39 -2.16 -11.26
C GLY A 191 21.44 -1.09 -10.71
N ASP A 192 21.07 -1.13 -9.42
CA ASP A 192 20.29 -0.05 -8.81
C ASP A 192 21.18 1.15 -8.43
N ASP A 193 20.79 2.34 -8.87
CA ASP A 193 21.45 3.60 -8.53
C ASP A 193 20.69 4.36 -7.41
N GLU A 194 21.18 5.55 -7.03
CA GLU A 194 20.47 6.37 -6.03
C GLU A 194 19.07 6.81 -6.50
N GLN A 195 18.87 6.97 -7.81
CA GLN A 195 17.60 7.40 -8.36
C GLN A 195 16.54 6.31 -8.22
N ALA A 196 16.93 5.04 -8.31
CA ALA A 196 16.08 3.90 -8.01
C ALA A 196 15.57 3.96 -6.56
N VAL A 197 16.46 4.18 -5.59
CA VAL A 197 16.10 4.32 -4.16
C VAL A 197 15.14 5.50 -3.94
N ARG A 198 15.46 6.68 -4.48
CA ARG A 198 14.60 7.87 -4.39
C ARG A 198 13.23 7.65 -5.02
N SER A 199 13.17 6.89 -6.12
CA SER A 199 11.93 6.56 -6.80
C SER A 199 11.02 5.66 -5.96
N ILE A 200 11.60 4.67 -5.26
CA ILE A 200 10.86 3.82 -4.32
C ILE A 200 10.36 4.63 -3.12
N LEU A 201 11.23 5.43 -2.50
CA LEU A 201 10.86 6.29 -1.37
C LEU A 201 9.76 7.31 -1.75
N GLY A 202 9.84 7.89 -2.96
CA GLY A 202 8.81 8.79 -3.49
C GLY A 202 7.46 8.08 -3.71
N ARG A 203 7.46 6.84 -4.23
CA ARG A 203 6.25 6.00 -4.32
C ARG A 203 5.64 5.70 -2.96
N LEU A 204 6.46 5.70 -1.91
CA LEU A 204 6.06 5.49 -0.51
C LEU A 204 5.79 6.80 0.25
N LEU A 205 5.70 7.92 -0.47
CA LEU A 205 5.34 9.24 0.05
C LEU A 205 6.38 9.85 1.01
N PHE A 206 7.67 9.50 0.85
CA PHE A 206 8.76 10.20 1.52
C PHE A 206 9.24 11.37 0.67
N SER A 207 9.26 12.58 1.23
CA SER A 207 9.77 13.78 0.58
C SER A 207 11.30 13.85 0.60
N GLN A 208 11.89 14.79 -0.15
CA GLN A 208 13.35 15.02 -0.15
C GLN A 208 13.91 15.45 1.22
N ASP A 209 13.06 15.98 2.10
CA ASP A 209 13.47 16.32 3.46
C ASP A 209 13.32 15.13 4.41
N ASP A 210 12.34 14.25 4.15
CA ASP A 210 12.17 13.03 4.97
C ASP A 210 13.32 12.05 4.78
N ILE A 211 13.84 11.91 3.55
CA ILE A 211 14.91 10.94 3.27
C ILE A 211 16.21 11.22 4.03
N LYS A 212 16.39 12.45 4.53
CA LYS A 212 17.57 12.89 5.31
C LYS A 212 17.39 12.68 6.82
N LYS A 213 16.18 12.40 7.28
CA LYS A 213 15.89 12.19 8.70
C LYS A 213 16.40 10.81 9.13
N PRO A 214 16.81 10.64 10.40
CA PRO A 214 17.10 9.32 10.96
C PRO A 214 15.87 8.39 10.85
N ALA A 215 16.06 7.15 10.41
CA ALA A 215 14.96 6.20 10.22
C ALA A 215 14.27 5.84 11.55
N LYS A 216 14.99 5.89 12.68
CA LYS A 216 14.44 5.66 14.03
C LYS A 216 13.32 6.60 14.44
N VAL A 217 13.29 7.84 13.91
CA VAL A 217 12.28 8.85 14.28
C VAL A 217 10.96 8.72 13.50
N LEU A 218 10.89 7.79 12.56
CA LEU A 218 9.69 7.53 11.79
C LEU A 218 8.54 7.05 12.68
N SER A 219 7.32 7.48 12.37
CA SER A 219 6.11 6.91 12.94
C SER A 219 5.96 5.43 12.56
N GLY A 220 5.17 4.66 13.32
CA GLY A 220 4.92 3.25 12.98
C GLY A 220 4.32 3.04 11.58
N GLY A 221 3.48 3.98 11.11
CA GLY A 221 2.96 3.95 9.76
C GLY A 221 4.02 4.22 8.68
N GLU A 222 4.99 5.09 8.96
CA GLU A 222 6.14 5.33 8.07
C GLU A 222 7.11 4.15 8.06
N LYS A 223 7.43 3.57 9.23
CA LYS A 223 8.21 2.34 9.34
C LYS A 223 7.57 1.19 8.56
N GLY A 224 6.24 1.06 8.66
CA GLY A 224 5.50 0.10 7.85
C GLY A 224 5.65 0.32 6.35
N ARG A 225 5.67 1.58 5.88
CA ARG A 225 5.96 1.89 4.46
C ARG A 225 7.40 1.58 4.08
N MET A 226 8.38 1.84 4.94
CA MET A 226 9.78 1.48 4.73
C MET A 226 9.96 -0.02 4.53
N LEU A 227 9.28 -0.85 5.31
CA LEU A 227 9.30 -2.31 5.12
C LEU A 227 8.71 -2.75 3.79
N PHE A 228 7.63 -2.12 3.33
CA PHE A 228 7.14 -2.37 1.97
C PHE A 228 8.17 -1.96 0.91
N GLY A 229 8.89 -0.85 1.12
CA GLY A 229 10.00 -0.44 0.25
C GLY A 229 11.13 -1.46 0.21
N LYS A 230 11.54 -1.99 1.37
CA LYS A 230 12.48 -3.12 1.47
C LYS A 230 12.02 -4.30 0.63
N LEU A 231 10.76 -4.72 0.77
CA LEU A 231 10.19 -5.83 -0.01
C LEU A 231 10.09 -5.52 -1.52
N MET A 232 9.90 -4.25 -1.90
CA MET A 232 9.89 -3.82 -3.30
C MET A 232 11.30 -3.77 -3.90
N MET A 233 12.31 -3.44 -3.10
CA MET A 233 13.72 -3.31 -3.53
C MET A 233 14.47 -4.63 -3.54
N GLN A 234 14.11 -5.55 -2.64
CA GLN A 234 14.53 -6.94 -2.71
C GLN A 234 13.87 -7.57 -3.97
N LYS A 235 14.37 -7.27 -5.17
CA LYS A 235 14.16 -8.12 -6.35
C LYS A 235 14.82 -9.44 -5.97
N ALA A 236 14.04 -10.40 -5.48
CA ALA A 236 14.63 -11.40 -4.61
C ALA A 236 15.78 -12.15 -5.31
N GLU A 237 16.96 -11.96 -4.72
CA GLU A 237 18.15 -12.73 -4.99
C GLU A 237 17.83 -14.22 -4.79
N HIS A 238 18.47 -15.03 -5.63
CA HIS A 238 18.35 -16.47 -5.59
C HIS A 238 19.02 -16.96 -4.29
N SER A 239 18.26 -17.17 -3.21
CA SER A 239 18.75 -18.01 -2.12
C SER A 239 18.74 -19.44 -2.64
N ASP A 240 19.83 -19.82 -3.30
CA ASP A 240 20.14 -21.20 -3.64
C ASP A 240 20.07 -22.01 -2.34
N HIS A 241 19.02 -22.81 -2.18
CA HIS A 241 18.85 -23.72 -1.04
C HIS A 241 19.76 -24.94 -1.26
N GLY A 242 21.06 -24.69 -1.33
CA GLY A 242 22.11 -25.65 -1.62
C GLY A 242 23.39 -25.31 -0.85
N ARG A 243 23.42 -25.68 0.44
CA ARG A 243 24.63 -25.79 1.31
C ARG A 243 25.51 -24.54 1.43
N THR A 244 25.43 -23.88 2.58
CA THR A 244 26.60 -23.65 3.44
C THR A 244 26.19 -23.69 4.90
N ASP A 245 26.87 -24.52 5.69
CA ASP A 245 26.81 -24.58 7.15
C ASP A 245 27.40 -23.29 7.77
N GLN A 246 26.73 -22.15 7.60
CA GLN A 246 26.97 -20.97 8.42
C GLN A 246 25.64 -20.27 8.71
N PRO A 247 25.29 -20.02 9.98
CA PRO A 247 24.14 -19.19 10.30
C PRO A 247 24.38 -17.78 9.71
N PRO A 248 23.36 -17.10 9.14
CA PRO A 248 23.45 -15.67 8.94
C PRO A 248 23.64 -15.06 10.32
N GLY A 249 24.87 -14.59 10.57
CA GLY A 249 25.25 -13.91 11.79
C GLY A 249 24.51 -12.58 11.88
N TYR A 250 23.31 -12.60 12.42
CA TYR A 250 22.73 -11.43 13.06
C TYR A 250 23.31 -11.36 14.47
N GLY A 251 24.44 -10.66 14.56
CA GLY A 251 24.99 -10.21 15.83
C GLY A 251 23.96 -9.34 16.52
N ILE A 252 23.43 -9.87 17.62
CA ILE A 252 22.65 -9.12 18.61
C ILE A 252 23.67 -8.34 19.44
N HIS A 253 23.63 -7.02 19.35
CA HIS A 253 24.06 -6.11 20.42
C HIS A 253 23.07 -4.95 20.49
#